data_AF-A0A3B8M1P7-F1
#
_entry.id   AF-A0A3B8M1P7-F1
#
_cell.length_a   1.000
_cell.length_b   1.000
_cell.length_c   1.000
_cell.angle_alpha   90.00
_cell.angle_beta   90.00
_cell.angle_gamma   90.00
#
_symmetry.space_group_name_H-M   'P 1'
#
loop_
_entity.id
_entity.type
_entity.pdbx_description
1 polymer ?
#
loop_
_entity_poly.entity_id
_entity_poly.type
_entity_poly.pdbx_seq_one_letter_code
_entity_poly.pdbx_strand_id
1 'polypeptide(L)'
;PDDGAIWFTDPGYGSLMNYEGHKANTGSVQPLQKEAVYRIDAKTGKITKLTDEIYKPNGLCFSPDYKKLYVADTGASHYDDAPRNIKVWDIDNGKKLKNG
;
A
#
# COMPACT_ATOMS: atom_id res chain seq x y z
N PRO A 1 -5.13 7.41 12.66
CA PRO A 1 -5.23 6.57 13.87
C PRO A 1 -4.51 7.26 15.03
N ASP A 2 -5.11 7.28 16.21
CA ASP A 2 -4.60 8.09 17.33
C ASP A 2 -3.39 7.45 18.04
N ASP A 3 -3.00 6.23 17.64
CA ASP A 3 -1.87 5.50 18.22
C ASP A 3 -0.49 5.94 17.68
N GLY A 4 -0.46 6.94 16.79
CA GLY A 4 0.75 7.51 16.20
C GLY A 4 1.41 6.63 15.14
N ALA A 5 0.82 5.49 14.78
CA ALA A 5 1.39 4.58 13.79
C ALA A 5 1.54 5.23 12.42
N ILE A 6 2.60 4.87 11.70
CA ILE A 6 2.84 5.30 10.32
C ILE A 6 2.23 4.26 9.40
N TRP A 7 1.39 4.71 8.48
CA TRP A 7 0.82 3.86 7.43
C TRP A 7 1.38 4.31 6.10
N PHE A 8 1.80 3.35 5.28
CA PHE A 8 2.42 3.65 4.00
C PHE A 8 2.11 2.56 2.98
N THR A 9 2.30 2.89 1.72
CA THR A 9 2.11 2.02 0.58
C THR A 9 3.45 1.77 -0.08
N ASP A 10 3.65 0.57 -0.62
CA ASP A 10 4.85 0.21 -1.38
C ASP A 10 4.46 -0.31 -2.78
N PRO A 11 4.36 0.58 -3.79
CA PRO A 11 4.00 0.22 -5.17
C PRO A 11 5.17 -0.32 -6.01
N GLY A 12 6.40 -0.32 -5.46
CA GLY A 12 7.61 -0.73 -6.15
C GLY A 12 8.19 0.26 -7.19
N TYR A 13 7.60 1.44 -7.37
CA TYR A 13 8.02 2.39 -8.42
C TYR A 13 9.48 2.84 -8.33
N GLY A 14 10.03 2.97 -7.12
CA GLY A 14 11.44 3.29 -6.88
C GLY A 14 12.44 2.29 -7.49
N SER A 15 11.97 1.11 -7.94
CA SER A 15 12.78 0.11 -8.63
C SER A 15 12.33 -0.24 -10.04
N LEU A 16 11.32 0.43 -10.58
CA LEU A 16 10.84 0.21 -11.96
C LEU A 16 11.55 1.08 -12.99
N MET A 17 12.05 2.24 -12.57
CA MET A 17 12.71 3.21 -13.44
C MET A 17 13.73 4.06 -12.69
N ASN A 18 14.62 4.71 -13.44
CA ASN A 18 15.63 5.60 -12.86
C ASN A 18 15.10 7.00 -12.48
N TYR A 19 13.84 7.30 -12.80
CA TYR A 19 13.21 8.58 -12.45
C TYR A 19 12.87 8.66 -10.96
N GLU A 20 12.33 7.58 -10.38
CA GLU A 20 11.92 7.52 -8.98
C GLU A 20 12.94 6.82 -8.07
N GLY A 21 14.01 6.27 -8.65
CA GLY A 21 15.05 5.56 -7.90
C GLY A 21 16.05 4.82 -8.81
N HIS A 22 16.25 3.54 -8.56
CA HIS A 22 17.19 2.70 -9.32
C HIS A 22 16.49 1.49 -9.90
N LYS A 23 16.46 1.42 -11.23
CA LYS A 23 15.81 0.31 -11.93
C LYS A 23 16.46 -1.03 -11.56
N ALA A 24 15.65 -1.95 -11.04
CA ALA A 24 16.08 -3.32 -10.78
C ALA A 24 16.10 -4.14 -12.08
N ASN A 25 17.09 -5.03 -12.22
CA ASN A 25 17.27 -5.89 -13.38
C ASN A 25 16.54 -7.24 -13.21
N THR A 26 15.25 -7.21 -12.88
CA THR A 26 14.45 -8.44 -12.65
C THR A 26 13.49 -8.78 -13.79
N GLY A 27 13.21 -7.84 -14.69
CA GLY A 27 12.22 -8.03 -15.76
C GLY A 27 10.77 -8.12 -15.26
N SER A 28 10.53 -7.79 -13.98
CA SER A 28 9.24 -7.92 -13.32
C SER A 28 8.66 -6.54 -12.97
N VAL A 29 7.34 -6.42 -13.04
CA VAL A 29 6.59 -5.27 -12.49
C VAL A 29 6.56 -5.27 -10.96
N GLN A 30 6.99 -6.37 -10.33
CA GLN A 30 7.25 -6.57 -8.90
C GLN A 30 8.76 -6.72 -8.68
N PRO A 31 9.52 -5.63 -8.63
CA PRO A 31 10.97 -5.71 -8.74
C PRO A 31 11.65 -6.41 -7.57
N LEU A 32 11.09 -6.32 -6.35
CA LEU A 32 11.68 -6.88 -5.13
C LEU A 32 10.71 -7.77 -4.34
N GLN A 33 9.45 -7.34 -4.23
CA GLN A 33 8.39 -8.04 -3.53
C GLN A 33 7.02 -7.64 -4.10
N LYS A 34 5.98 -8.40 -3.74
CA LYS A 34 4.59 -8.01 -4.03
C LYS A 34 4.25 -6.71 -3.30
N GLU A 35 3.59 -5.83 -4.01
CA GLU A 35 3.15 -4.54 -3.53
C GLU A 35 2.13 -4.68 -2.40
N ALA A 36 2.19 -3.78 -1.43
CA ALA A 36 1.35 -3.89 -0.25
C ALA A 36 1.19 -2.56 0.48
N VAL A 37 0.22 -2.56 1.40
CA VAL A 37 0.04 -1.52 2.40
C VAL A 37 0.62 -2.02 3.72
N TYR A 38 1.36 -1.16 4.39
CA TYR A 38 2.07 -1.47 5.62
C TYR A 38 1.73 -0.47 6.73
N ARG A 39 1.91 -0.94 7.97
CA ARG A 39 1.86 -0.12 9.19
C ARG A 39 3.13 -0.32 9.99
N ILE A 40 3.70 0.76 10.50
CA ILE A 40 4.79 0.78 11.47
C ILE A 40 4.21 1.20 12.82
N ASP A 41 4.37 0.34 13.82
CA ASP A 41 4.03 0.68 15.19
C ASP A 41 4.99 1.75 15.75
N ALA A 42 4.46 2.90 16.18
CA ALA A 42 5.27 4.05 16.59
C ALA A 42 6.12 3.81 17.84
N LYS A 43 5.72 2.87 18.71
CA LYS A 43 6.44 2.60 19.96
C LYS A 43 7.54 1.57 19.78
N THR A 44 7.28 0.56 18.95
CA THR A 44 8.16 -0.61 18.82
C THR A 44 8.93 -0.65 17.50
N GLY A 45 8.56 0.17 16.51
CA GLY A 45 9.09 0.09 15.15
C GLY A 45 8.63 -1.15 14.39
N LYS A 46 7.72 -1.96 14.95
CA LYS A 46 7.28 -3.20 14.32
C LYS A 46 6.49 -2.90 13.04
N ILE A 47 6.98 -3.45 11.92
CA ILE A 47 6.32 -3.38 10.62
C ILE A 47 5.30 -4.53 10.51
N THR A 48 4.12 -4.21 10.00
CA THR A 48 3.04 -5.17 9.72
C THR A 48 2.52 -4.94 8.32
N LYS A 49 2.49 -5.98 7.48
CA LYS A 49 1.77 -5.98 6.20
C LYS A 49 0.27 -6.06 6.49
N LEU A 50 -0.49 -5.10 5.99
CA LEU A 50 -1.93 -4.98 6.25
C LEU A 50 -2.76 -5.66 5.15
N THR A 51 -2.38 -5.47 3.89
CA THR A 51 -2.99 -6.12 2.73
C THR A 51 -2.01 -6.10 1.56
N ASP A 52 -2.08 -7.11 0.70
CA ASP A 52 -1.44 -7.16 -0.62
C ASP A 52 -2.46 -7.48 -1.73
N GLU A 53 -3.76 -7.31 -1.46
CA GLU A 53 -4.83 -7.58 -2.44
C GLU A 53 -4.86 -6.56 -3.58
N ILE A 54 -4.27 -5.39 -3.36
CA ILE A 54 -4.20 -4.26 -4.29
C ILE A 54 -2.98 -4.41 -5.21
N TYR A 55 -3.13 -4.05 -6.50
CA TYR A 55 -2.08 -4.29 -7.48
C TYR A 55 -0.90 -3.31 -7.36
N LYS A 56 -1.15 -2.00 -7.33
CA LYS A 56 -0.11 -0.98 -7.04
C LYS A 56 -0.67 0.12 -6.13
N PRO A 57 -0.56 -0.03 -4.79
CA PRO A 57 -1.02 0.94 -3.83
C PRO A 57 -0.13 2.18 -3.84
N ASN A 58 -0.72 3.37 -4.04
CA ASN A 58 0.06 4.62 -4.14
C ASN A 58 -0.41 5.68 -3.13
N GLY A 59 -1.44 6.46 -3.45
CA GLY A 59 -2.00 7.40 -2.48
C GLY A 59 -2.86 6.69 -1.43
N LEU A 60 -2.75 7.10 -0.16
CA LEU A 60 -3.65 6.66 0.91
C LEU A 60 -4.24 7.83 1.69
N CYS A 61 -5.46 7.66 2.20
CA CYS A 61 -6.05 8.57 3.17
C CYS A 61 -7.01 7.82 4.11
N PHE A 62 -7.27 8.43 5.28
CA PHE A 62 -8.23 7.89 6.23
C PHE A 62 -9.57 8.62 6.14
N SER A 63 -10.65 7.95 6.53
CA SER A 63 -11.85 8.68 6.93
C SER A 63 -11.56 9.60 8.13
N PRO A 64 -12.32 10.69 8.34
CA PRO A 64 -12.10 11.62 9.45
C PRO A 64 -12.17 10.97 10.85
N ASP A 65 -12.93 9.88 10.98
CA ASP A 65 -13.07 9.10 12.22
C ASP A 65 -12.08 7.93 12.32
N TYR A 66 -11.13 7.81 11.39
CA TYR A 66 -10.13 6.74 11.29
C TYR A 66 -10.70 5.31 11.24
N LYS A 67 -11.98 5.13 10.88
CA LYS A 67 -12.58 3.80 10.74
C LYS A 67 -12.37 3.18 9.37
N LYS A 68 -12.00 3.98 8.36
CA LYS A 68 -11.75 3.50 7.00
C LYS A 68 -10.39 3.94 6.49
N LEU A 69 -9.75 3.06 5.73
CA LEU A 69 -8.58 3.37 4.92
C LEU A 69 -8.97 3.33 3.44
N TYR A 70 -8.70 4.41 2.72
CA TYR A 70 -8.81 4.48 1.26
C TYR A 70 -7.42 4.41 0.65
N VAL A 71 -7.25 3.61 -0.40
CA VAL A 71 -5.98 3.49 -1.13
C VAL A 71 -6.24 3.50 -2.63
N ALA A 72 -5.56 4.37 -3.36
CA ALA A 72 -5.62 4.43 -4.81
C ALA A 72 -4.85 3.24 -5.41
N ASP A 73 -5.53 2.44 -6.24
CA ASP A 73 -4.87 1.41 -7.05
C ASP A 73 -4.44 2.00 -8.38
N THR A 74 -3.13 2.05 -8.58
CA THR A 74 -2.51 2.54 -9.82
C THR A 74 -2.05 1.40 -10.72
N GLY A 75 -2.46 0.16 -10.40
CA GLY A 75 -2.01 -1.08 -11.05
C GLY A 75 -2.35 -1.16 -12.53
N ALA A 76 -3.43 -0.51 -12.99
CA ALA A 76 -3.84 -0.50 -14.41
C ALA A 76 -2.79 0.07 -15.38
N SER A 77 -1.70 0.67 -14.86
CA SER A 77 -0.55 1.12 -15.64
C SER A 77 0.49 0.02 -15.91
N HIS A 78 0.43 -1.12 -15.20
CA HIS A 78 1.44 -2.18 -15.22
C HIS A 78 0.86 -3.61 -15.29
N TYR A 79 -0.43 -3.78 -14.98
CA TYR A 79 -1.13 -5.05 -14.99
C TYR A 79 -2.39 -4.93 -15.85
N ASP A 80 -2.55 -5.83 -16.81
CA ASP A 80 -3.68 -5.81 -17.74
C ASP A 80 -5.03 -6.00 -17.04
N ASP A 81 -5.07 -6.83 -16.00
CA ASP A 81 -6.29 -7.15 -15.23
C ASP A 81 -6.55 -6.19 -14.07
N ALA A 82 -5.67 -5.22 -13.80
CA ALA A 82 -5.83 -4.33 -12.65
C ALA A 82 -6.94 -3.29 -12.91
N PRO A 83 -7.91 -3.13 -11.98
CA PRO A 83 -8.95 -2.13 -12.10
C PRO A 83 -8.39 -0.71 -11.90
N ARG A 84 -9.14 0.29 -12.38
CA ARG A 84 -8.92 1.71 -12.06
C ARG A 84 -9.84 2.11 -10.92
N ASN A 85 -9.39 1.98 -9.69
CA ASN A 85 -10.25 2.21 -8.52
C ASN A 85 -9.51 2.81 -7.32
N ILE A 86 -10.30 3.19 -6.32
CA ILE A 86 -9.84 3.42 -4.96
C ILE A 86 -10.47 2.32 -4.12
N LYS A 87 -9.65 1.48 -3.50
CA LYS A 87 -10.11 0.44 -2.58
C LYS A 87 -10.33 1.06 -1.20
N VAL A 88 -11.29 0.52 -0.46
CA VAL A 88 -11.60 0.95 0.90
C VAL A 88 -11.68 -0.27 1.80
N TRP A 89 -11.08 -0.17 2.99
CA TRP A 89 -11.18 -1.19 4.02
C TRP A 89 -11.69 -0.57 5.32
N ASP A 90 -12.41 -1.37 6.10
CA ASP A 90 -12.67 -1.08 7.50
C ASP A 90 -11.41 -1.35 8.33
N ILE A 91 -11.09 -0.43 9.23
CA ILE A 91 -9.96 -0.55 10.16
C ILE A 91 -10.45 -1.21 11.45
N ASP A 92 -10.02 -2.45 11.66
CA ASP A 92 -10.31 -3.22 12.87
C ASP A 92 -9.27 -2.97 13.95
N ASN A 93 -9.71 -2.43 15.09
CA ASN A 93 -8.90 -2.13 16.27
C ASN A 93 -7.61 -1.32 15.96
N GLY A 94 -7.66 -0.45 14.94
CA GLY A 94 -6.53 0.39 14.54
C GLY A 94 -5.32 -0.37 13.95
N LYS A 95 -5.43 -1.67 13.70
CA LYS A 95 -4.27 -2.54 13.43
C LYS A 95 -4.46 -3.55 12.31
N LYS A 96 -5.69 -3.78 11.86
CA LYS A 96 -6.02 -4.74 10.80
C LYS A 96 -7.01 -4.12 9.81
N LEU A 97 -7.04 -4.66 8.61
CA LEU A 97 -8.01 -4.29 7.57
C LEU A 97 -9.02 -5.42 7.35
N LYS A 98 -10.28 -5.07 7.06
CA LYS A 98 -11.38 -5.99 6.74
C LYS A 98 -12.27 -5.38 5.65
N ASN A 99 -13.11 -6.23 5.03
CA ASN A 99 -14.16 -5.83 4.09
C ASN A 99 -13.65 -5.00 2.89
N GLY A 100 -12.57 -5.48 2.27
CA GLY A 100 -11.81 -4.81 1.22
C GLY A 100 -12.33 -4.95 -0.18
#